data_AF-Q2GWZ8-F1
#
_entry.id   AF-Q2GWZ8-F1
#
_cell.length_a   1.000
_cell.length_b   1.000
_cell.length_c   1.000
_cell.angle_alpha   90.00
_cell.angle_beta   90.00
_cell.angle_gamma   90.00
#
_symmetry.space_group_name_H-M   'P 1'
#
loop_
_entity.id
_entity.type
_entity.pdbx_description
1 polymer ?
#
loop_
_entity_poly.entity_id
_entity_poly.type
_entity_poly.pdbx_seq_one_letter_code
_entity_poly.pdbx_strand_id
1 'polypeptide(L)'
;MAARRHIAVIPSDVRHTPGEVPTEPFGIGNEDFNAGLKESKYGYPVLELYELVKPVTLAEMKSSWGMGGAPMGWRYLKAGLWEDRWGTEERRDEKVKKLF
;
A
#
# COMPACT_ATOMS: atom_id res chain seq x y z
N MET A 1 -6.64 18.67 0.21
CA MET A 1 -6.32 17.90 1.44
C MET A 1 -5.73 16.57 1.03
N ALA A 2 -4.52 16.23 1.48
CA ALA A 2 -3.92 14.92 1.21
C ALA A 2 -4.61 13.84 2.05
N ALA A 3 -5.02 12.74 1.41
CA ALA A 3 -5.65 11.58 2.05
C ALA A 3 -5.10 10.28 1.46
N ARG A 4 -4.91 9.27 2.30
CA ARG A 4 -4.54 7.92 1.84
C ARG A 4 -5.79 7.20 1.39
N ARG A 5 -5.74 6.63 0.18
CA ARG A 5 -6.90 6.02 -0.48
C ARG A 5 -6.72 4.57 -0.85
N HIS A 6 -5.48 4.10 -1.00
CA HIS A 6 -5.22 2.77 -1.53
C HIS A 6 -4.45 1.91 -0.53
N ILE A 7 -4.72 0.60 -0.57
CA ILE A 7 -4.00 -0.43 0.16
C ILE A 7 -3.61 -1.51 -0.85
N ALA A 8 -2.33 -1.86 -0.85
CA ALA A 8 -1.78 -2.93 -1.65
C ALA A 8 -1.40 -4.10 -0.74
N VAL A 9 -1.73 -5.31 -1.15
CA VAL A 9 -1.22 -6.54 -0.54
C VAL A 9 0.03 -6.97 -1.29
N ILE A 10 1.11 -7.23 -0.55
CA ILE A 10 2.39 -7.70 -1.09
C ILE A 10 2.72 -9.06 -0.46
N PRO A 11 3.48 -9.93 -1.15
CA PRO A 11 3.95 -11.17 -0.57
C PRO A 11 4.94 -10.89 0.58
N SER A 12 4.96 -11.76 1.59
CA SER A 12 5.81 -11.59 2.78
C SER A 12 7.29 -11.91 2.53
N ASP A 13 7.58 -12.70 1.50
CA ASP A 13 8.86 -13.36 1.26
C ASP A 13 9.45 -13.08 -0.14
N VAL A 14 8.65 -12.57 -1.07
CA VAL A 14 9.11 -12.23 -2.42
C VAL A 14 9.52 -10.77 -2.51
N ARG A 15 10.76 -10.55 -2.93
CA ARG A 15 11.29 -9.26 -3.35
C ARG A 15 12.20 -9.47 -4.56
N HIS A 16 12.14 -8.56 -5.52
CA HIS A 16 12.98 -8.58 -6.71
C HIS A 16 14.08 -7.54 -6.61
N THR A 17 15.24 -7.85 -7.18
CA THR A 17 16.31 -6.88 -7.45
C THR A 17 16.30 -6.48 -8.94
N PRO A 18 17.01 -5.41 -9.34
CA PRO A 18 17.08 -4.99 -10.74
C PRO A 18 17.45 -6.15 -11.68
N GLY A 19 16.60 -6.41 -12.67
CA GLY A 19 16.75 -7.49 -13.66
C GLY A 19 15.88 -8.71 -13.37
N GLU A 20 15.30 -8.80 -12.18
CA GLU A 20 14.50 -9.96 -11.74
C GLU A 20 12.98 -9.70 -11.78
N VAL A 21 12.54 -8.47 -12.02
CA VAL A 21 11.10 -8.16 -12.08
C VAL A 21 10.53 -8.73 -13.39
N PRO A 22 9.48 -9.56 -13.35
CA PRO A 22 8.83 -10.05 -14.56
C PRO A 22 8.32 -8.92 -15.46
N THR A 23 8.43 -9.09 -16.78
CA THR A 23 7.88 -8.15 -17.77
C THR A 23 6.37 -8.28 -17.92
N GLU A 24 5.81 -9.42 -17.51
CA GLU A 24 4.38 -9.70 -17.49
C GLU A 24 3.93 -10.16 -16.08
N PRO A 25 2.80 -9.65 -15.54
CA PRO A 25 2.00 -8.56 -16.11
C PRO A 25 2.76 -7.21 -16.12
N PHE A 26 2.39 -6.33 -17.05
CA PHE A 26 3.03 -5.02 -17.18
C PHE A 26 2.91 -4.21 -15.88
N GLY A 27 4.06 -3.75 -15.36
CA GLY A 27 4.14 -2.84 -14.23
C GLY A 27 4.81 -1.53 -14.62
N ILE A 28 4.24 -0.41 -14.20
CA ILE A 28 4.80 0.92 -14.47
C ILE A 28 6.17 1.03 -13.81
N GLY A 29 7.20 1.28 -14.62
CA GLY A 29 8.57 1.45 -14.15
C GLY A 29 9.34 0.13 -13.94
N ASN A 30 8.77 -1.03 -14.30
CA ASN A 30 9.48 -2.32 -14.24
C ASN A 30 10.71 -2.33 -15.15
N GLU A 31 10.58 -1.82 -16.39
CA GLU A 31 11.69 -1.74 -17.35
C GLU A 31 12.83 -0.86 -16.84
N ASP A 32 12.52 0.36 -16.41
CA ASP A 32 13.49 1.28 -15.81
C ASP A 32 14.17 0.69 -14.57
N PHE A 33 13.38 0.03 -13.69
CA PHE A 33 13.91 -0.62 -12.50
C PHE A 33 14.85 -1.76 -12.87
N ASN A 34 14.46 -2.61 -13.81
CA ASN A 34 15.28 -3.72 -14.29
C ASN A 34 16.56 -3.25 -15.01
N ALA A 35 16.50 -2.10 -15.69
CA ALA A 35 17.66 -1.45 -16.29
C ALA A 35 18.58 -0.76 -15.27
N GLY A 36 18.27 -0.80 -13.97
CA GLY A 36 19.07 -0.17 -12.92
C GLY A 36 18.97 1.36 -12.90
N LEU A 37 17.94 1.93 -13.53
CA LEU A 37 17.74 3.39 -13.65
C LEU A 37 17.02 4.00 -12.44
N LYS A 38 16.65 3.18 -11.44
CA LYS A 38 15.99 3.62 -10.21
C LYS A 38 16.94 3.53 -9.02
N GLU A 39 16.87 4.49 -8.11
CA GLU A 39 17.59 4.44 -6.82
C GLU A 39 17.07 3.31 -5.90
N SER A 40 15.85 2.83 -6.16
CA SER A 40 15.23 1.75 -5.40
C SER A 40 16.01 0.44 -5.55
N LYS A 41 16.27 -0.23 -4.42
CA LYS A 41 17.02 -1.50 -4.40
C LYS A 41 16.15 -2.74 -4.57
N TYR A 42 14.85 -2.61 -4.27
CA TYR A 42 13.92 -3.73 -4.21
C TYR A 42 12.59 -3.37 -4.87
N GLY A 43 12.05 -4.30 -5.64
CA GLY A 43 10.68 -4.29 -6.19
C GLY A 43 9.81 -5.30 -5.45
N TYR A 44 8.63 -4.87 -5.00
CA TYR A 44 7.65 -5.74 -4.33
C TYR A 44 6.46 -5.99 -5.25
N PRO A 45 6.13 -7.26 -5.55
CA PRO A 45 4.92 -7.56 -6.30
C PRO A 45 3.67 -7.08 -5.56
N VAL A 46 2.73 -6.46 -6.29
CA VAL A 46 1.41 -6.15 -5.76
C VAL A 46 0.48 -7.30 -6.14
N LEU A 47 0.03 -8.07 -5.15
CA LEU A 47 -0.87 -9.20 -5.35
C LEU A 47 -2.31 -8.75 -5.52
N GLU A 48 -2.70 -7.75 -4.74
CA GLU A 48 -4.06 -7.22 -4.72
C GLU A 48 -4.00 -5.73 -4.46
N LEU A 49 -4.91 -4.98 -5.10
CA LEU A 49 -5.05 -3.55 -4.86
C LEU A 49 -6.49 -3.22 -4.46
N TYR A 50 -6.61 -2.41 -3.41
CA TYR A 50 -7.88 -1.99 -2.85
C TYR A 50 -7.95 -0.48 -2.74
N GLU A 51 -9.13 0.07 -2.98
CA GLU A 51 -9.48 1.45 -2.67
C GLU A 51 -10.34 1.51 -1.40
N LEU A 52 -10.01 2.41 -0.49
CA LEU A 52 -10.77 2.68 0.73
C LEU A 52 -12.07 3.41 0.39
N VAL A 53 -13.20 2.84 0.80
CA VAL A 53 -14.52 3.49 0.68
C VAL A 53 -14.53 4.83 1.42
N LYS A 54 -13.90 4.88 2.60
CA LYS A 54 -13.66 6.12 3.34
C LYS A 54 -12.14 6.36 3.46
N PRO A 55 -11.57 7.30 2.68
CA PRO A 55 -10.16 7.66 2.73
C PRO A 55 -9.70 8.10 4.12
N VAL A 56 -8.42 7.88 4.42
CA VAL A 56 -7.82 8.30 5.68
C VAL A 56 -7.22 9.69 5.52
N THR A 57 -7.78 10.68 6.22
CA THR A 57 -7.26 12.05 6.22
C THR A 57 -6.14 12.22 7.23
N LEU A 58 -5.26 13.21 6.99
CA LEU A 58 -4.23 13.60 7.97
C LEU A 58 -4.80 14.05 9.31
N ALA A 59 -5.98 14.68 9.30
CA ALA A 59 -6.67 15.12 10.51
C ALA A 59 -7.08 13.90 11.36
N GLU A 60 -7.75 12.92 10.76
CA GLU A 60 -8.13 11.67 11.46
C GLU A 60 -6.90 10.88 11.93
N MET A 61 -5.81 10.84 11.14
CA MET A 61 -4.53 10.26 11.58
C MET A 61 -4.04 10.86 12.90
N LYS A 62 -4.18 12.17 13.08
CA LYS A 62 -3.74 12.86 14.30
C LYS A 62 -4.75 12.69 15.44
N SER A 63 -6.04 12.89 15.18
CA SER A 63 -7.07 12.91 16.23
C SER A 63 -7.53 11.52 16.65
N SER A 64 -7.87 10.64 15.71
CA SER A 64 -8.51 9.35 15.98
C SER A 64 -7.50 8.26 16.36
N TRP A 65 -6.29 8.31 15.81
CA TRP A 65 -5.28 7.26 16.02
C TRP A 65 -3.96 7.76 16.59
N GLY A 66 -3.79 9.07 16.82
CA GLY A 66 -2.59 9.63 17.44
C GLY A 66 -1.30 9.31 16.68
N MET A 67 -1.34 9.29 15.34
CA MET A 67 -0.22 8.89 14.48
C MET A 67 0.69 10.07 14.07
N GLY A 68 0.50 11.27 14.62
CA GLY A 68 1.37 12.45 14.40
C GLY A 68 1.27 13.08 13.01
N GLY A 69 0.70 12.38 12.02
CA GLY A 69 0.53 12.85 10.64
C GLY A 69 0.94 11.76 9.63
N ALA A 70 1.22 12.16 8.39
CA ALA A 70 1.78 11.25 7.40
C ALA A 70 3.24 10.91 7.77
N PRO A 71 3.62 9.62 7.78
CA PRO A 71 5.01 9.24 7.93
C PRO A 71 5.84 9.75 6.74
N MET A 72 7.08 10.16 7.02
CA MET A 72 8.09 10.53 6.01
C MET A 72 8.68 9.30 5.27
N GLY A 73 8.35 8.10 5.72
CA GLY A 73 8.67 6.82 5.09
C GLY A 73 7.57 5.81 5.36
N TRP A 74 7.91 4.65 5.92
CA TRP A 74 6.94 3.66 6.36
C TRP A 74 6.73 3.68 7.87
N ARG A 75 5.56 3.22 8.31
CA ARG A 75 5.22 3.03 9.71
C ARG A 75 4.18 1.92 9.82
N TYR A 76 4.30 1.07 10.83
CA TYR A 76 3.22 0.14 11.18
C TYR A 76 1.96 0.89 11.59
N LEU A 77 0.81 0.39 11.13
CA LEU A 77 -0.50 0.93 11.51
C LEU A 77 -0.81 0.53 12.95
N LYS A 78 -1.54 1.39 13.67
CA LYS A 78 -2.14 0.99 14.95
C LYS A 78 -3.33 0.07 14.68
N ALA A 79 -3.58 -0.88 15.58
CA ALA A 79 -4.69 -1.82 15.50
C ALA A 79 -6.03 -1.11 15.19
N GLY A 80 -6.35 -0.03 15.91
CA GLY A 80 -7.61 0.71 15.67
C GLY A 80 -7.74 1.36 14.28
N LEU A 81 -6.62 1.70 13.61
CA LEU A 81 -6.69 2.18 12.21
C LEU A 81 -6.88 1.00 11.25
N TRP A 82 -6.19 -0.11 11.51
CA TRP A 82 -6.35 -1.33 10.74
C TRP A 82 -7.78 -1.87 10.83
N GLU A 83 -8.34 -1.98 12.03
CA GLU A 83 -9.72 -2.44 12.26
C GLU A 83 -10.76 -1.55 11.57
N ASP A 84 -10.61 -0.23 11.64
CA ASP A 84 -11.55 0.73 11.06
C ASP A 84 -11.54 0.71 9.52
N ARG A 85 -10.35 0.64 8.91
CA ARG A 85 -10.16 0.82 7.45
C ARG A 85 -10.03 -0.47 6.65
N TRP A 86 -9.67 -1.56 7.33
CA TRP A 86 -9.41 -2.85 6.71
C TRP A 86 -10.16 -3.96 7.43
N GLY A 87 -9.76 -4.25 8.67
CA GLY A 87 -10.38 -5.23 9.55
C GLY A 87 -10.30 -6.67 9.07
N THR A 88 -11.05 -7.52 9.77
CA THR A 88 -11.29 -8.92 9.41
C THR A 88 -12.15 -9.02 8.15
N GLU A 89 -12.26 -10.22 7.58
CA GLU A 89 -13.02 -10.43 6.34
C GLU A 89 -14.52 -10.20 6.51
N GLU A 90 -15.04 -10.39 7.73
CA GLU A 90 -16.40 -9.99 8.08
C GLU A 90 -16.56 -8.48 7.87
N ARG A 91 -17.26 -8.11 6.78
CA ARG A 91 -17.60 -6.73 6.36
C ARG A 91 -16.46 -5.95 5.71
N ARG A 92 -15.47 -6.64 5.14
CA ARG A 92 -14.38 -5.98 4.39
C ARG A 92 -14.91 -5.24 3.15
N ASP A 93 -15.94 -5.77 2.51
CA ASP A 93 -16.63 -5.18 1.35
C ASP A 93 -17.27 -3.81 1.61
N GLU A 94 -17.65 -3.53 2.87
CA GLU A 94 -18.15 -2.20 3.26
C GLU A 94 -17.03 -1.16 3.40
N LYS A 95 -15.77 -1.62 3.57
CA LYS A 95 -14.61 -0.78 3.89
C LYS A 95 -13.70 -0.53 2.69
N VAL A 96 -13.57 -1.54 1.83
CA VAL A 96 -12.69 -1.49 0.66
C VAL A 96 -13.34 -2.05 -0.58
N LYS A 97 -12.96 -1.48 -1.73
CA LYS A 97 -13.28 -1.98 -3.05
C LYS A 97 -12.03 -2.56 -3.70
N LYS A 98 -12.06 -3.85 -4.05
CA LYS A 98 -10.97 -4.49 -4.81
C LYS A 98 -10.93 -3.93 -6.23
N LEU A 99 -9.74 -3.57 -6.68
CA LEU A 99 -9.48 -3.01 -8.02
C LEU A 99 -8.95 -4.07 -8.98
N PHE A 100 -8.02 -4.93 -8.51
CA PHE A 100 -7.57 -6.15 -9.19
C PHE A 100 -7.07 -7.17 -8.16
#